data_AF-A0AAD4J1E8-F1
#
_entry.id   AF-A0AAD4J1E8-F1
#
_cell.length_a   1.000
_cell.length_b   1.000
_cell.length_c   1.000
_cell.angle_alpha   90.00
_cell.angle_beta   90.00
_cell.angle_gamma   90.00
#
_symmetry.space_group_name_H-M   'P 1'
#
loop_
_entity.id
_entity.type
_entity.pdbx_description
1 polymer ?
#
loop_
_entity_poly.entity_id
_entity_poly.type
_entity_poly.pdbx_seq_one_letter_code
_entity_poly.pdbx_strand_id
1 'polypeptide(L)'
;MLIFDKVSMQTNLESFLDCTTPVVPSQFLSKSETRKLNRLWHPWEREKVDYFVLADLWNTFDEWSAYGAGIPIVSDDDQNLIQYFVPYLSAIQIFTSSSSVNCLREESDSVSETRDSFSDSFSDESESEKLSRWDGCSSEEGICEQDSFWHQNERLGNLYLQYFERSSPYGRVPLTDKISSLAQRHPGLMSLRSVDLSPASWMAVAWYPIYHIPTGRTIRDLQTCFLTYHTLSSSFQDMDLEDEVENFKRKRKEGESISLPPFGLSTYKMQGDVWLSDKNGRDRERMVSLLSVADSWLKQLRVQHHDFNYFMGMRHG
;
A
#
# COMPACT_ATOMS: atom_id res chain seq x y z
N MET A 1 23.78 -24.33 -12.90
CA MET A 1 24.13 -24.76 -11.54
C MET A 1 23.99 -23.54 -10.64
N LEU A 2 22.78 -23.32 -10.12
CA LEU A 2 22.52 -22.24 -9.19
C LEU A 2 22.91 -22.75 -7.80
N ILE A 3 23.97 -22.18 -7.25
CA ILE A 3 24.43 -22.48 -5.90
C ILE A 3 23.43 -21.79 -4.96
N PHE A 4 22.56 -22.58 -4.34
CA PHE A 4 21.82 -22.14 -3.17
C PHE A 4 22.83 -22.02 -2.03
N ASP A 5 23.30 -20.80 -1.79
CA ASP A 5 24.00 -20.50 -0.55
C ASP A 5 23.08 -20.86 0.61
N LYS A 6 23.62 -21.68 1.51
CA LYS A 6 23.00 -22.29 2.68
C LYS A 6 22.23 -21.23 3.49
N VAL A 7 20.92 -21.13 3.29
CA VAL A 7 20.05 -20.18 4.00
C VAL A 7 19.79 -20.71 5.42
N SER A 8 20.15 -19.89 6.39
CA SER A 8 19.78 -19.99 7.81
C SER A 8 18.27 -20.20 7.98
N MET A 9 17.86 -21.23 8.73
CA MET A 9 16.62 -21.39 9.55
C MET A 9 15.39 -20.52 9.22
N GLN A 10 15.04 -20.32 7.95
CA GLN A 10 13.93 -19.47 7.54
C GLN A 10 12.67 -20.33 7.37
N THR A 11 11.55 -19.92 7.99
CA THR A 11 10.28 -20.66 7.87
C THR A 11 9.63 -20.43 6.49
N ASN A 12 8.71 -21.28 6.08
CA ASN A 12 8.03 -21.11 4.78
C ASN A 12 7.18 -19.82 4.76
N LEU A 13 6.60 -19.42 5.89
CA LEU A 13 5.92 -18.13 6.03
C LEU A 13 6.90 -16.96 5.86
N GLU A 14 8.06 -17.01 6.52
CA GLU A 14 9.10 -15.98 6.36
C GLU A 14 9.60 -15.92 4.92
N SER A 15 9.81 -17.07 4.29
CA SER A 15 10.21 -17.12 2.88
C SER A 15 9.15 -16.50 1.97
N PHE A 16 7.86 -16.72 2.26
CA PHE A 16 6.78 -16.06 1.51
C PHE A 16 6.86 -14.54 1.68
N LEU A 17 6.93 -14.05 2.91
CA LEU A 17 6.96 -12.61 3.21
C LEU A 17 8.17 -11.93 2.57
N ASP A 18 9.35 -12.56 2.64
CA ASP A 18 10.57 -12.02 2.05
C ASP A 18 10.50 -12.00 0.51
N CYS A 19 10.06 -13.10 -0.12
CA CYS A 19 9.98 -13.22 -1.57
C CYS A 19 8.89 -12.34 -2.19
N THR A 20 7.90 -11.90 -1.41
CA THR A 20 6.79 -11.04 -1.85
C THR A 20 6.90 -9.59 -1.37
N THR A 21 8.00 -9.23 -0.68
CA THR A 21 8.28 -7.86 -0.26
C THR A 21 8.88 -7.06 -1.42
N PRO A 22 8.18 -6.04 -1.95
CA PRO A 22 8.74 -5.17 -2.99
C PRO A 22 9.95 -4.42 -2.47
N VAL A 23 10.95 -4.25 -3.34
CA VAL A 23 12.16 -3.48 -3.05
C VAL A 23 12.38 -2.50 -4.19
N VAL A 24 12.36 -1.22 -3.86
CA VAL A 24 12.39 -0.11 -4.82
C VAL A 24 13.67 0.71 -4.66
N PRO A 25 14.17 1.35 -5.72
CA PRO A 25 15.29 2.28 -5.62
C PRO A 25 14.95 3.43 -4.65
N SER A 26 15.89 3.73 -3.76
CA SER A 26 15.77 4.85 -2.82
C SER A 26 16.27 6.14 -3.47
N GLN A 27 15.52 7.24 -3.29
CA GLN A 27 15.90 8.58 -3.69
C GLN A 27 15.86 9.50 -2.47
N PHE A 28 16.69 10.54 -2.44
CA PHE A 28 16.76 11.46 -1.30
C PHE A 28 16.19 12.83 -1.64
N LEU A 29 15.43 13.40 -0.71
CA LEU A 29 15.03 14.80 -0.79
C LEU A 29 16.19 15.74 -0.46
N SER A 30 16.20 16.90 -1.12
CA SER A 30 17.07 18.00 -0.71
C SER A 30 16.60 18.65 0.61
N LYS A 31 17.52 19.24 1.37
CA LYS A 31 17.20 19.91 2.65
C LYS A 31 16.14 21.02 2.53
N SER A 32 15.96 21.62 1.34
CA SER A 32 14.94 22.63 1.09
C SER A 32 13.56 22.01 0.84
N GLU A 33 13.48 20.86 0.18
CA GLU A 33 12.24 20.12 -0.06
C GLU A 33 11.72 19.47 1.21
N THR A 34 12.59 18.93 2.07
CA THR A 34 12.20 18.34 3.36
C THR A 34 11.41 19.33 4.22
N ARG A 35 11.74 20.63 4.17
CA ARG A 35 11.00 21.67 4.93
C ARG A 35 9.60 21.94 4.40
N LYS A 36 9.31 21.58 3.14
CA LYS A 36 8.01 21.76 2.49
C LYS A 36 7.07 20.57 2.72
N LEU A 37 7.55 19.49 3.32
CA LEU A 37 6.73 18.33 3.61
C LEU A 37 5.61 18.67 4.59
N ASN A 38 4.50 17.94 4.46
CA ASN A 38 3.40 18.05 5.40
C ASN A 38 3.87 17.57 6.80
N ARG A 39 4.02 18.51 7.73
CA ARG A 39 4.49 18.26 9.10
C ARG A 39 3.57 17.32 9.90
N LEU A 40 2.29 17.19 9.53
CA LEU A 40 1.38 16.24 10.17
C LEU A 40 1.73 14.80 9.78
N TRP A 41 2.24 14.59 8.56
CA TRP A 41 2.59 13.27 8.04
C TRP A 41 4.06 12.92 8.26
N HIS A 42 4.89 13.95 8.40
CA HIS A 42 6.32 13.83 8.69
C HIS A 42 6.64 14.67 9.94
N PRO A 43 6.29 14.18 11.15
CA PRO A 43 6.43 14.96 12.39
C PRO A 43 7.89 15.09 12.85
N TRP A 44 8.78 14.22 12.36
CA TRP A 44 10.18 14.17 12.76
C TRP A 44 11.05 14.96 11.77
N GLU A 45 11.85 15.91 12.25
CA GLU A 45 12.87 16.56 11.42
C GLU A 45 14.03 15.57 11.18
N ARG A 46 14.01 14.88 10.03
CA ARG A 46 15.08 13.97 9.62
C ARG A 46 16.12 14.72 8.77
N GLU A 47 17.40 14.42 8.98
CA GLU A 47 18.49 15.03 8.20
C GLU A 47 18.47 14.57 6.74
N LYS A 48 18.00 13.34 6.48
CA LYS A 48 17.73 12.79 5.16
C LYS A 48 16.36 12.12 5.20
N VAL A 49 15.51 12.46 4.24
CA VAL A 49 14.24 11.76 3.99
C VAL A 49 14.39 11.07 2.65
N ASP A 50 14.32 9.75 2.67
CA ASP A 50 14.27 8.95 1.47
C ASP A 50 12.84 8.73 1.00
N TYR A 51 12.70 8.49 -0.30
CA TYR A 51 11.44 8.27 -0.95
C TYR A 51 11.63 7.41 -2.19
N PHE A 52 10.51 6.90 -2.69
CA PHE A 52 10.43 6.23 -3.98
C PHE A 52 9.27 6.82 -4.79
N VAL A 53 9.31 6.67 -6.10
CA VAL A 53 8.20 7.01 -6.98
C VAL A 53 7.30 5.79 -7.14
N LEU A 54 5.97 5.97 -7.16
CA LEU A 54 5.04 4.85 -7.28
C LEU A 54 5.27 4.02 -8.55
N ALA A 55 5.71 4.61 -9.67
CA ALA A 55 6.10 3.86 -10.86
C ALA A 55 7.17 2.81 -10.56
N ASP A 56 8.19 3.17 -9.77
CA ASP A 56 9.27 2.24 -9.41
C ASP A 56 8.74 1.05 -8.60
N LEU A 57 7.72 1.26 -7.76
CA LEU A 57 7.03 0.20 -7.05
C LEU A 57 6.33 -0.75 -8.02
N TRP A 58 5.58 -0.23 -8.99
CA TRP A 58 4.85 -1.07 -9.95
C TRP A 58 5.79 -1.88 -10.82
N ASN A 59 6.93 -1.31 -11.22
CA ASN A 59 7.96 -2.01 -11.97
C ASN A 59 8.49 -3.26 -11.24
N THR A 60 8.49 -3.27 -9.90
CA THR A 60 8.89 -4.49 -9.12
C THR A 60 7.92 -5.66 -9.33
N PHE A 61 6.67 -5.37 -9.69
CA PHE A 61 5.65 -6.39 -9.94
C PHE A 61 5.62 -6.86 -11.40
N ASP A 62 6.38 -6.27 -12.33
CA ASP A 62 6.36 -6.65 -13.74
C ASP A 62 6.74 -8.11 -13.95
N GLU A 63 7.88 -8.53 -13.38
CA GLU A 63 8.34 -9.92 -13.48
C GLU A 63 7.38 -10.88 -12.78
N TRP A 64 6.91 -10.52 -11.58
CA TRP A 64 5.96 -11.34 -10.82
C TRP A 64 4.61 -11.47 -11.51
N SER A 65 4.14 -10.43 -12.19
CA SER A 65 2.89 -10.44 -12.95
C SER A 65 3.00 -11.26 -14.24
N ALA A 66 4.20 -11.32 -14.85
CA ALA A 66 4.45 -12.08 -16.06
C ALA A 66 4.69 -13.58 -15.81
N TYR A 67 5.50 -13.91 -14.80
CA TYR A 67 5.99 -15.29 -14.58
C TYR A 67 5.53 -15.90 -13.24
N GLY A 68 5.00 -15.08 -12.33
CA GLY A 68 4.75 -15.47 -10.94
C GLY A 68 5.99 -15.31 -10.06
N ALA A 69 5.76 -14.95 -8.79
CA ALA A 69 6.78 -14.95 -7.75
C ALA A 69 7.03 -16.39 -7.28
N GLY A 70 8.28 -16.86 -7.35
CA GLY A 70 8.68 -18.19 -6.88
C GLY A 70 9.09 -18.17 -5.42
N ILE A 71 8.40 -18.95 -4.59
CA ILE A 71 8.64 -19.06 -3.14
C ILE A 71 9.22 -20.45 -2.88
N PRO A 72 10.45 -20.56 -2.35
CA PRO A 72 10.98 -21.84 -1.93
C PRO A 72 10.22 -22.34 -0.69
N ILE A 73 9.79 -23.60 -0.74
CA ILE A 73 9.10 -24.30 0.33
C ILE A 73 9.99 -25.46 0.76
N VAL A 74 10.29 -25.50 2.06
CA VAL A 74 10.96 -26.61 2.72
C VAL A 74 9.89 -27.50 3.34
N SER A 75 9.80 -28.75 2.89
CA SER A 75 8.89 -29.74 3.46
C SER A 75 9.64 -30.71 4.38
N ASP A 76 8.92 -31.45 5.22
CA ASP A 76 9.48 -32.38 6.21
C ASP A 76 10.41 -33.46 5.61
N ASP A 77 10.22 -33.80 4.33
CA ASP A 77 11.07 -34.76 3.60
C ASP A 77 12.42 -34.17 3.12
N ASP A 78 12.82 -33.00 3.62
CA ASP A 78 14.04 -32.25 3.24
C ASP A 78 14.11 -31.99 1.72
N GLN A 79 12.92 -31.80 1.14
CA GLN A 79 12.73 -31.64 -0.29
C GLN A 79 12.47 -30.17 -0.64
N ASN A 80 13.34 -29.58 -1.45
CA ASN A 80 13.15 -28.22 -1.95
C ASN A 80 12.12 -28.20 -3.08
N LEU A 81 10.98 -27.54 -2.83
CA LEU A 81 9.96 -27.20 -3.83
C LEU A 81 9.97 -25.69 -4.05
N ILE A 82 9.69 -25.21 -5.27
CA ILE A 82 9.37 -23.80 -5.50
C ILE A 82 7.90 -23.69 -5.90
N GLN A 83 7.10 -22.97 -5.12
CA GLN A 83 5.70 -22.66 -5.43
C GLN A 83 5.62 -21.27 -6.04
N TYR A 84 4.99 -21.17 -7.21
CA TYR A 84 4.80 -19.90 -7.91
C TYR A 84 3.43 -19.29 -7.59
N PHE A 85 3.41 -17.98 -7.37
CA PHE A 85 2.21 -17.19 -7.10
C PHE A 85 2.07 -16.02 -8.07
N VAL A 86 0.86 -15.77 -8.57
CA VAL A 86 0.56 -14.57 -9.36
C VAL A 86 -0.01 -13.48 -8.44
N PRO A 87 0.50 -12.24 -8.51
CA PRO A 87 -0.05 -11.10 -7.80
C PRO A 87 -1.23 -10.46 -8.56
N TYR A 88 -2.31 -10.18 -7.82
CA TYR A 88 -3.43 -9.37 -8.28
C TYR A 88 -3.63 -8.17 -7.37
N LEU A 89 -3.92 -7.00 -7.94
CA LEU A 89 -4.32 -5.83 -7.17
C LEU A 89 -5.69 -6.09 -6.52
N SER A 90 -5.72 -6.21 -5.20
CA SER A 90 -6.94 -6.47 -4.44
C SER A 90 -7.63 -5.19 -4.03
N ALA A 91 -6.87 -4.23 -3.51
CA ALA A 91 -7.35 -2.93 -3.11
C ALA A 91 -6.22 -1.91 -3.15
N ILE A 92 -6.56 -0.65 -3.36
CA ILE A 92 -5.63 0.47 -3.19
C ILE A 92 -6.39 1.73 -2.82
N GLN A 93 -5.86 2.47 -1.87
CA GLN A 93 -6.27 3.84 -1.57
C GLN A 93 -5.04 4.72 -1.48
N ILE A 94 -5.06 5.81 -2.24
CA ILE A 94 -4.00 6.83 -2.22
C ILE A 94 -4.63 8.12 -1.75
N PHE A 95 -4.04 8.70 -0.70
CA PHE A 95 -4.43 9.99 -0.17
C PHE A 95 -3.25 10.96 -0.30
N THR A 96 -3.53 12.16 -0.77
CA THR A 96 -2.52 13.18 -1.08
C THR A 96 -2.88 14.51 -0.43
N SER A 97 -1.91 15.40 -0.28
CA SER A 97 -2.16 16.76 0.21
C SER A 97 -2.90 17.56 -0.87
N SER A 98 -3.70 18.55 -0.47
CA SER A 98 -4.34 19.50 -1.41
C SER A 98 -3.33 20.19 -2.33
N SER A 99 -2.10 20.42 -1.85
CA SER A 99 -1.01 20.99 -2.64
C SER A 99 -0.50 20.06 -3.75
N SER A 100 -0.45 18.75 -3.51
CA SER A 100 0.06 17.76 -4.46
C SER A 100 -0.90 17.53 -5.63
N VAL A 101 -2.21 17.63 -5.38
CA VAL A 101 -3.25 17.51 -6.42
C VAL A 101 -3.19 18.70 -7.39
N ASN A 102 -2.94 19.91 -6.88
CA ASN A 102 -2.82 21.10 -7.72
C ASN A 102 -1.57 21.05 -8.62
N CYS A 103 -0.44 20.56 -8.11
CA CYS A 103 0.79 20.40 -8.90
C CYS A 103 0.60 19.43 -10.08
N LEU A 104 -0.11 18.31 -9.88
CA LEU A 104 -0.41 17.35 -10.96
C LEU A 104 -1.33 17.95 -12.04
N ARG A 105 -2.20 18.89 -11.67
CA ARG A 105 -3.13 19.54 -12.60
C ARG A 105 -2.46 20.63 -13.43
N GLU A 106 -1.56 21.40 -12.82
CA GLU A 106 -0.78 22.43 -13.52
C GLU A 106 0.17 21.84 -14.57
N GLU A 107 0.76 20.66 -14.35
CA GLU A 107 1.56 19.99 -15.38
C GLU A 107 0.73 19.54 -16.58
N SER A 108 -0.54 19.17 -16.37
CA SER A 108 -1.44 18.73 -17.46
C SER A 108 -2.00 19.86 -18.33
N ASP A 109 -2.05 21.09 -17.81
CA ASP A 109 -2.60 22.26 -18.51
C ASP A 109 -1.52 23.16 -19.15
N SER A 110 -0.24 22.79 -19.09
CA SER A 110 0.89 23.62 -19.55
C SER A 110 1.22 23.50 -21.06
N VAL A 111 0.27 23.04 -21.88
CA VAL A 111 0.37 23.07 -23.35
C VAL A 111 -0.90 23.68 -23.94
N SER A 112 -1.03 25.01 -23.85
CA SER A 112 -1.78 25.77 -24.85
C SER A 112 -1.40 27.25 -24.81
N GLU A 113 -0.62 27.62 -25.82
CA GLU A 113 -0.77 28.84 -26.63
C GLU A 113 -0.77 30.20 -25.91
N THR A 114 0.35 30.88 -26.12
CA THR A 114 0.49 32.34 -26.19
C THR A 114 -0.68 32.97 -26.97
N ARG A 115 -1.57 33.73 -26.32
CA ARG A 115 -2.31 34.78 -27.03
C ARG A 115 -2.90 35.86 -26.12
N ASP A 116 -2.57 37.09 -26.49
CA ASP A 116 -3.00 38.35 -25.93
C ASP A 116 -4.53 38.48 -25.85
N SER A 117 -5.04 39.08 -24.77
CA SER A 117 -6.30 39.84 -24.79
C SER A 117 -6.35 40.82 -23.63
N PHE A 118 -6.05 42.08 -23.94
CA PHE A 118 -6.45 43.25 -23.17
C PHE A 118 -7.96 43.45 -23.32
N SER A 119 -8.68 43.68 -22.22
CA SER A 119 -9.96 44.40 -22.28
C SER A 119 -10.27 45.01 -20.91
N ASP A 120 -10.14 46.33 -20.85
CA ASP A 120 -10.73 47.19 -19.83
C ASP A 120 -12.25 47.27 -20.03
N SER A 121 -13.02 47.34 -18.95
CA SER A 121 -14.32 48.02 -18.96
C SER A 121 -14.80 48.33 -17.53
N PHE A 122 -15.16 49.59 -17.30
CA PHE A 122 -15.57 50.20 -16.03
C PHE A 122 -17.10 50.29 -15.85
N SER A 123 -17.53 50.51 -14.59
CA SER A 123 -18.86 50.96 -14.07
C SER A 123 -20.00 49.93 -14.07
N ASP A 124 -20.98 49.91 -13.16
CA ASP A 124 -21.49 50.94 -12.23
C ASP A 124 -22.13 50.29 -10.98
N GLU A 125 -22.30 51.10 -9.96
CA GLU A 125 -22.69 50.86 -8.57
C GLU A 125 -24.20 50.62 -8.36
N SER A 126 -24.58 49.78 -7.39
CA SER A 126 -25.93 49.80 -6.82
C SER A 126 -25.97 49.24 -5.39
N GLU A 127 -26.01 50.15 -4.43
CA GLU A 127 -26.32 49.94 -3.01
C GLU A 127 -27.81 49.64 -2.81
N SER A 128 -28.13 48.64 -2.00
CA SER A 128 -29.40 48.60 -1.26
C SER A 128 -29.22 47.82 0.04
N GLU A 129 -29.13 48.57 1.13
CA GLU A 129 -29.13 48.08 2.49
C GLU A 129 -30.41 47.30 2.85
N LYS A 130 -30.26 46.23 3.64
CA LYS A 130 -31.16 45.99 4.78
C LYS A 130 -30.50 45.11 5.85
N LEU A 131 -30.12 45.79 6.94
CA LEU A 131 -29.78 45.23 8.23
C LEU A 131 -30.90 44.34 8.80
N SER A 132 -30.49 43.25 9.46
CA SER A 132 -30.99 42.97 10.82
C SER A 132 -29.91 42.27 11.64
N ARG A 133 -29.28 43.02 12.55
CA ARG A 133 -28.58 42.49 13.71
C ARG A 133 -29.62 41.97 14.71
N TRP A 134 -29.43 40.77 15.25
CA TRP A 134 -29.86 40.44 16.61
C TRP A 134 -28.93 39.37 17.20
N ASP A 135 -28.69 39.54 18.50
CA ASP A 135 -27.71 38.91 19.37
C ASP A 135 -28.41 37.91 20.32
N GLY A 136 -27.70 36.89 20.81
CA GLY A 136 -28.00 36.25 22.10
C GLY A 136 -29.12 35.20 22.26
N CYS A 137 -28.66 33.95 22.43
CA CYS A 137 -29.04 32.95 23.46
C CYS A 137 -30.23 31.99 23.29
N SER A 138 -29.89 30.68 23.47
CA SER A 138 -30.69 29.53 23.96
C SER A 138 -31.83 29.01 23.06
N SER A 139 -32.02 27.71 22.77
CA SER A 139 -31.61 26.46 23.43
C SER A 139 -31.70 25.29 22.43
N GLU A 140 -31.00 24.21 22.78
CA GLU A 140 -31.34 22.78 22.60
C GLU A 140 -31.34 22.12 21.19
N GLU A 141 -30.63 20.98 21.17
CA GLU A 141 -30.71 19.86 20.22
C GLU A 141 -30.24 20.08 18.77
N GLY A 142 -28.98 19.71 18.51
CA GLY A 142 -28.49 19.49 17.16
C GLY A 142 -26.98 19.49 17.05
N ILE A 143 -26.31 18.49 17.63
CA ILE A 143 -24.91 18.19 17.33
C ILE A 143 -24.85 17.85 15.84
N CYS A 144 -24.52 18.83 15.02
CA CYS A 144 -24.24 18.64 13.62
C CYS A 144 -22.89 17.91 13.52
N GLU A 145 -22.92 16.69 12.96
CA GLU A 145 -21.78 15.81 12.68
C GLU A 145 -20.76 16.40 11.69
N GLN A 146 -20.77 17.71 11.44
CA GLN A 146 -19.96 18.35 10.42
C GLN A 146 -18.51 18.58 10.88
N ASP A 147 -18.28 18.74 12.19
CA ASP A 147 -16.95 19.02 12.75
C ASP A 147 -15.99 17.82 12.67
N SER A 148 -16.52 16.59 12.75
CA SER A 148 -15.72 15.36 12.70
C SER A 148 -15.19 15.03 11.30
N PHE A 149 -15.88 15.42 10.22
CA PHE A 149 -15.44 15.15 8.85
C PHE A 149 -14.28 16.07 8.40
N TRP A 150 -14.30 17.35 8.80
CA TRP A 150 -13.23 18.29 8.45
C TRP A 150 -11.91 17.89 9.12
N HIS A 151 -11.93 17.54 10.40
CA HIS A 151 -10.74 17.09 11.13
C HIS A 151 -10.18 15.75 10.65
N GLN A 152 -11.04 14.86 10.14
CA GLN A 152 -10.61 13.56 9.59
C GLN A 152 -9.93 13.73 8.21
N ASN A 153 -10.45 14.63 7.36
CA ASN A 153 -9.84 14.96 6.07
C ASN A 153 -8.49 15.68 6.23
N GLU A 154 -8.32 16.54 7.21
CA GLU A 154 -7.02 17.18 7.49
C GLU A 154 -5.94 16.16 7.88
N ARG A 155 -6.32 15.11 8.61
CA ARG A 155 -5.39 14.05 9.04
C ARG A 155 -5.09 13.04 7.94
N LEU A 156 -6.12 12.55 7.24
CA LEU A 156 -5.98 11.51 6.22
C LEU A 156 -5.56 12.07 4.86
N GLY A 157 -5.78 13.36 4.58
CA GLY A 157 -5.59 13.96 3.27
C GLY A 157 -6.76 13.73 2.32
N ASN A 158 -6.62 14.22 1.09
CA ASN A 158 -7.64 14.08 0.05
C ASN A 158 -7.47 12.75 -0.68
N LEU A 159 -8.56 12.01 -0.84
CA LEU A 159 -8.58 10.76 -1.59
C LEU A 159 -8.30 11.03 -3.07
N TYR A 160 -7.14 10.58 -3.56
CA TYR A 160 -6.73 10.70 -4.96
C TYR A 160 -7.25 9.53 -5.80
N LEU A 161 -7.11 8.32 -5.29
CA LEU A 161 -7.51 7.09 -5.95
C LEU A 161 -8.08 6.11 -4.92
N GLN A 162 -9.16 5.44 -5.29
CA GLN A 162 -9.68 4.27 -4.61
C GLN A 162 -10.04 3.20 -5.62
N TYR A 163 -9.60 1.97 -5.35
CA TYR A 163 -9.99 0.79 -6.09
C TYR A 163 -10.17 -0.38 -5.13
N PHE A 164 -11.25 -1.13 -5.30
CA PHE A 164 -11.51 -2.38 -4.59
C PHE A 164 -11.95 -3.43 -5.61
N GLU A 165 -11.20 -4.51 -5.69
CA GLU A 165 -11.51 -5.63 -6.57
C GLU A 165 -12.75 -6.37 -6.04
N ARG A 166 -13.63 -6.75 -6.97
CA ARG A 166 -14.86 -7.51 -6.71
C ARG A 166 -15.01 -8.72 -7.62
N SER A 167 -14.16 -8.84 -8.63
CA SER A 167 -14.15 -9.95 -9.56
C SER A 167 -13.59 -11.19 -8.87
N SER A 168 -14.09 -12.36 -9.29
CA SER A 168 -13.50 -13.63 -8.86
C SER A 168 -12.03 -13.73 -9.33
N PRO A 169 -11.18 -14.51 -8.64
CA PRO A 169 -9.75 -14.56 -8.93
C PRO A 169 -9.42 -14.90 -10.39
N TYR A 170 -10.18 -15.82 -11.00
CA TYR A 170 -9.98 -16.26 -12.38
C TYR A 170 -10.36 -15.22 -13.45
N GLY A 171 -11.10 -14.17 -13.07
CA GLY A 171 -11.49 -13.08 -13.97
C GLY A 171 -10.57 -11.86 -13.89
N ARG A 172 -9.51 -11.91 -13.07
CA ARG A 172 -8.62 -10.77 -12.86
C ARG A 172 -7.49 -10.76 -13.88
N VAL A 173 -7.11 -9.56 -14.28
CA VAL A 173 -5.84 -9.32 -14.98
C VAL A 173 -4.72 -9.18 -13.94
N PRO A 174 -3.46 -9.55 -14.26
CA PRO A 174 -2.31 -9.34 -13.40
C PRO A 174 -2.20 -7.92 -12.83
N LEU A 175 -1.51 -7.77 -11.69
CA LEU A 175 -1.41 -6.49 -10.97
C LEU A 175 -0.96 -5.34 -11.88
N THR A 176 0.08 -5.55 -12.69
CA THR A 176 0.67 -4.48 -13.51
C THR A 176 -0.25 -4.03 -14.64
N ASP A 177 -1.01 -4.94 -15.26
CA ASP A 177 -2.05 -4.60 -16.23
C ASP A 177 -3.17 -3.76 -15.57
N LYS A 178 -3.58 -4.15 -14.36
CA LYS A 178 -4.60 -3.40 -13.61
C LYS A 178 -4.11 -2.00 -13.25
N ILE A 179 -2.89 -1.86 -12.75
CA ILE A 179 -2.28 -0.57 -12.42
C ILE A 179 -2.16 0.30 -13.67
N SER A 180 -1.70 -0.26 -14.79
CA SER A 180 -1.59 0.45 -16.07
C SER A 180 -2.95 0.98 -16.54
N SER A 181 -4.01 0.18 -16.41
CA SER A 181 -5.38 0.61 -16.72
C SER A 181 -5.88 1.73 -15.80
N LEU A 182 -5.56 1.67 -14.50
CA LEU A 182 -5.91 2.74 -13.55
C LEU A 182 -5.14 4.03 -13.83
N ALA A 183 -3.86 3.91 -14.21
CA ALA A 183 -2.98 5.05 -14.48
C ALA A 183 -3.43 5.90 -15.67
N GLN A 184 -4.17 5.33 -16.62
CA GLN A 184 -4.78 6.10 -17.72
C GLN A 184 -5.74 7.19 -17.23
N ARG A 185 -6.42 6.95 -16.10
CA ARG A 185 -7.34 7.92 -15.46
C ARG A 185 -6.71 8.65 -14.28
N HIS A 186 -5.69 8.04 -13.67
CA HIS A 186 -5.02 8.54 -12.48
C HIS A 186 -3.50 8.53 -12.70
N PRO A 187 -2.96 9.47 -13.50
CA PRO A 187 -1.54 9.48 -13.89
C PRO A 187 -0.58 9.61 -12.71
N GLY A 188 -1.05 10.11 -11.57
CA GLY A 188 -0.30 10.15 -10.31
C GLY A 188 0.15 8.76 -9.82
N LEU A 189 -0.45 7.67 -10.28
CA LEU A 189 0.09 6.33 -10.05
C LEU A 189 1.51 6.16 -10.60
N MET A 190 1.91 6.94 -11.60
CA MET A 190 3.24 6.86 -12.22
C MET A 190 4.20 7.95 -11.73
N SER A 191 3.72 9.00 -11.06
CA SER A 191 4.55 10.16 -10.71
C SER A 191 4.56 10.51 -9.22
N LEU A 192 3.57 10.09 -8.44
CA LEU A 192 3.51 10.42 -7.01
C LEU A 192 4.69 9.79 -6.26
N ARG A 193 5.27 10.58 -5.36
CA ARG A 193 6.34 10.15 -4.46
C ARG A 193 5.76 9.69 -3.14
N SER A 194 6.34 8.67 -2.54
CA SER A 194 5.91 8.12 -1.24
C SER A 194 5.86 9.17 -0.10
N VAL A 195 6.69 10.21 -0.17
CA VAL A 195 6.71 11.33 0.79
C VAL A 195 5.53 12.30 0.63
N ASP A 196 4.90 12.35 -0.53
CA ASP A 196 3.73 13.20 -0.80
C ASP A 196 2.42 12.49 -0.40
N LEU A 197 2.51 11.21 -0.03
CA LEU A 197 1.37 10.40 0.35
C LEU A 197 1.12 10.48 1.84
N SER A 198 -0.16 10.58 2.19
CA SER A 198 -0.60 10.44 3.57
C SER A 198 -0.24 9.07 4.14
N PRO A 199 0.08 8.97 5.45
CA PRO A 199 0.28 7.71 6.16
C PRO A 199 -0.86 6.71 5.99
N ALA A 200 -2.07 7.19 5.66
CA ALA A 200 -3.24 6.35 5.38
C ALA A 200 -3.28 5.78 3.97
N SER A 201 -2.25 5.97 3.14
CA SER A 201 -2.19 5.42 1.78
C SER A 201 -1.64 4.00 1.80
N TRP A 202 -2.38 3.05 1.22
CA TRP A 202 -2.10 1.63 1.29
C TRP A 202 -2.53 0.89 0.02
N MET A 203 -1.96 -0.30 -0.15
CA MET A 203 -2.41 -1.27 -1.14
C MET A 203 -2.55 -2.66 -0.52
N ALA A 204 -3.41 -3.49 -1.10
CA ALA A 204 -3.45 -4.92 -0.83
C ALA A 204 -3.24 -5.72 -2.12
N VAL A 205 -2.44 -6.77 -2.00
CA VAL A 205 -2.09 -7.68 -3.09
C VAL A 205 -2.57 -9.08 -2.74
N ALA A 206 -3.37 -9.67 -3.62
CA ALA A 206 -3.83 -11.05 -3.50
C ALA A 206 -2.94 -11.98 -4.32
N TRP A 207 -2.36 -12.97 -3.67
CA TRP A 207 -1.42 -13.93 -4.21
C TRP A 207 -2.09 -15.28 -4.37
N TYR A 208 -2.24 -15.72 -5.61
CA TYR A 208 -2.85 -17.01 -5.93
C TYR A 208 -1.81 -17.99 -6.47
N PRO A 209 -1.78 -19.25 -6.01
CA PRO A 209 -0.83 -20.24 -6.47
C PRO A 209 -1.12 -20.62 -7.94
N ILE A 210 -0.07 -20.74 -8.75
CA ILE A 210 -0.16 -21.06 -10.18
C ILE A 210 0.29 -22.50 -10.45
N TYR A 211 1.52 -22.83 -10.08
CA TYR A 211 2.15 -24.13 -10.26
C TYR A 211 3.35 -24.24 -9.31
N HIS A 212 3.91 -25.44 -9.19
CA HIS A 212 5.11 -25.67 -8.40
C HIS A 212 6.10 -26.54 -9.17
N ILE A 213 7.39 -26.43 -8.82
CA ILE A 213 8.46 -27.22 -9.42
C ILE A 213 9.23 -27.96 -8.31
N PRO A 214 9.35 -29.29 -8.38
CA PRO A 214 8.88 -30.20 -9.46
C PRO A 214 7.37 -30.52 -9.42
N THR A 215 6.72 -30.57 -10.60
CA THR A 215 5.25 -30.70 -10.81
C THR A 215 4.62 -32.04 -10.41
N GLY A 216 5.42 -33.09 -10.19
CA GLY A 216 4.93 -34.44 -9.89
C GLY A 216 4.58 -34.69 -8.41
N ARG A 217 4.61 -33.66 -7.56
CA ARG A 217 4.48 -33.80 -6.11
C ARG A 217 3.15 -33.24 -5.62
N THR A 218 2.32 -34.08 -5.01
CA THR A 218 1.06 -33.65 -4.40
C THR A 218 1.29 -33.31 -2.94
N ILE A 219 1.89 -32.15 -2.66
CA ILE A 219 1.85 -31.59 -1.30
C ILE A 219 0.42 -31.07 -1.11
N ARG A 220 -0.31 -31.68 -0.18
CA ARG A 220 -1.57 -31.11 0.33
C ARG A 220 -1.19 -29.74 0.89
N ASP A 221 -1.96 -28.70 0.57
CA ASP A 221 -1.79 -27.31 1.08
C ASP A 221 -0.97 -26.32 0.22
N LEU A 222 -0.67 -26.69 -1.03
CA LEU A 222 -0.17 -25.74 -2.05
C LEU A 222 -1.25 -24.82 -2.63
N GLN A 223 -2.51 -24.96 -2.18
CA GLN A 223 -3.62 -24.12 -2.60
C GLN A 223 -3.82 -22.88 -1.73
N THR A 224 -2.97 -22.69 -0.71
CA THR A 224 -3.01 -21.50 0.15
C THR A 224 -2.90 -20.25 -0.70
N CYS A 225 -3.83 -19.32 -0.48
CA CYS A 225 -3.78 -17.98 -1.06
C CYS A 225 -3.44 -17.00 0.05
N PHE A 226 -2.69 -15.96 -0.29
CA PHE A 226 -2.27 -14.93 0.65
C PHE A 226 -2.80 -13.58 0.21
N LEU A 227 -3.13 -12.73 1.17
CA LEU A 227 -3.54 -11.35 0.94
C LEU A 227 -2.69 -10.46 1.83
N THR A 228 -1.76 -9.74 1.22
CA THR A 228 -0.78 -8.88 1.90
C THR A 228 -1.22 -7.43 1.83
N TYR A 229 -0.85 -6.64 2.85
CA TYR A 229 -1.14 -5.20 2.94
C TYR A 229 0.15 -4.41 3.10
N HIS A 230 0.33 -3.37 2.30
CA HIS A 230 1.55 -2.58 2.25
C HIS A 230 1.23 -1.09 2.38
N THR A 231 2.05 -0.36 3.16
CA THR A 231 2.01 1.11 3.19
C THR A 231 2.65 1.65 1.92
N LEU A 232 2.09 2.72 1.37
CA LEU A 232 2.68 3.43 0.23
C LEU A 232 3.43 4.69 0.67
N SER A 233 3.24 5.13 1.91
CA SER A 233 3.84 6.36 2.45
C SER A 233 5.17 6.12 3.12
N SER A 234 6.09 7.07 2.96
CA SER A 234 7.41 7.10 3.64
C SER A 234 7.34 7.51 5.12
N SER A 235 6.18 7.93 5.63
CA SER A 235 6.03 8.47 6.98
C SER A 235 6.55 7.55 8.10
N PHE A 236 6.54 6.22 7.88
CA PHE A 236 6.90 5.22 8.89
C PHE A 236 8.24 4.50 8.64
N GLN A 237 9.05 4.92 7.65
CA GLN A 237 10.24 4.17 7.20
C GLN A 237 11.31 3.88 8.26
N ASP A 238 11.36 4.64 9.36
CA ASP A 238 12.37 4.49 10.43
C ASP A 238 11.76 4.11 11.80
N MET A 239 10.52 3.62 11.82
CA MET A 239 9.90 3.12 13.06
C MET A 239 10.26 1.66 13.37
N ASP A 240 11.30 1.13 12.74
CA ASP A 240 11.79 -0.21 13.02
C ASP A 240 12.31 -0.28 14.45
N LEU A 241 11.51 -0.95 15.29
CA LEU A 241 11.91 -1.48 16.58
C LEU A 241 13.18 -2.30 16.36
N GLU A 242 14.26 -1.94 17.06
CA GLU A 242 15.61 -2.49 16.92
C GLU A 242 15.71 -4.03 17.15
N ASP A 243 14.61 -4.72 17.47
CA ASP A 243 14.62 -6.10 17.96
C ASP A 243 14.25 -7.21 16.94
N GLU A 244 13.74 -6.92 15.73
CA GLU A 244 13.38 -7.98 14.74
C GLU A 244 14.11 -7.91 13.38
N VAL A 245 14.92 -6.88 13.13
CA VAL A 245 15.51 -6.58 11.80
C VAL A 245 16.94 -7.10 11.63
N GLU A 246 17.38 -8.09 12.41
CA GLU A 246 18.66 -8.76 12.11
C GLU A 246 18.56 -9.69 10.88
N ASN A 247 17.37 -10.22 10.57
CA ASN A 247 17.19 -11.16 9.45
C ASN A 247 16.97 -10.51 8.07
N PHE A 248 16.56 -9.24 8.01
CA PHE A 248 16.28 -8.56 6.73
C PHE A 248 17.53 -7.95 6.07
N LYS A 249 18.65 -7.84 6.79
CA LYS A 249 19.92 -7.33 6.26
C LYS A 249 20.70 -8.41 5.50
N ARG A 250 20.12 -8.98 4.44
CA ARG A 250 20.95 -9.58 3.37
C ARG A 250 21.73 -8.44 2.71
N LYS A 251 22.94 -8.15 3.20
CA LYS A 251 23.98 -7.28 2.59
C LYS A 251 23.45 -6.30 1.53
N ARG A 252 22.71 -5.28 1.94
CA ARG A 252 22.36 -4.16 1.06
C ARG A 252 22.87 -2.89 1.70
N LYS A 253 23.58 -2.10 0.90
CA LYS A 253 24.15 -0.84 1.38
C LYS A 253 23.01 0.06 1.79
N GLU A 254 23.10 0.55 3.02
CA GLU A 254 22.21 1.55 3.60
C GLU A 254 22.07 2.73 2.62
N GLY A 255 20.83 2.97 2.16
CA GLY A 255 20.51 4.08 1.25
C GLY A 255 20.46 3.78 -0.25
N GLU A 256 20.57 2.53 -0.71
CA GLU A 256 20.38 2.20 -2.14
C GLU A 256 18.94 1.79 -2.50
N SER A 257 18.18 1.24 -1.55
CA SER A 257 16.83 0.70 -1.79
C SER A 257 15.93 0.76 -0.57
N ILE A 258 14.63 0.92 -0.78
CA ILE A 258 13.57 0.87 0.24
C ILE A 258 12.82 -0.45 0.10
N SER A 259 12.68 -1.20 1.19
CA SER A 259 11.80 -2.39 1.25
C SER A 259 10.41 -2.01 1.74
N LEU A 260 9.37 -2.60 1.16
CA LEU A 260 7.98 -2.40 1.56
C LEU A 260 7.40 -3.70 2.15
N PRO A 261 7.86 -4.15 3.33
CA PRO A 261 7.33 -5.37 3.93
C PRO A 261 5.82 -5.22 4.19
N PRO A 262 5.05 -6.31 4.11
CA PRO A 262 3.63 -6.25 4.41
C PRO A 262 3.44 -6.00 5.91
N PHE A 263 2.64 -5.00 6.26
CA PHE A 263 2.25 -4.72 7.65
C PHE A 263 1.08 -5.62 8.10
N GLY A 264 0.37 -6.23 7.16
CA GLY A 264 -0.78 -7.08 7.42
C GLY A 264 -0.88 -8.25 6.45
N LEU A 265 -1.48 -9.34 6.90
CA LEU A 265 -1.62 -10.58 6.14
C LEU A 265 -2.93 -11.29 6.49
N SER A 266 -3.60 -11.85 5.48
CA SER A 266 -4.64 -12.86 5.69
C SER A 266 -4.45 -14.03 4.72
N THR A 267 -4.97 -15.20 5.09
CA THR A 267 -4.79 -16.43 4.32
C THR A 267 -6.13 -17.10 4.02
N TYR A 268 -6.22 -17.73 2.86
CA TYR A 268 -7.37 -18.50 2.41
C TYR A 268 -6.92 -19.89 1.96
N LYS A 269 -7.74 -20.92 2.23
CA LYS A 269 -7.41 -22.34 1.97
C LYS A 269 -6.11 -22.84 2.60
N MET A 270 -5.61 -22.11 3.58
CA MET A 270 -4.49 -22.58 4.38
C MET A 270 -4.95 -23.78 5.21
N GLN A 271 -4.44 -24.94 4.86
CA GLN A 271 -4.64 -26.20 5.54
C GLN A 271 -3.25 -26.72 5.94
N GLY A 272 -3.22 -27.60 6.95
CA GLY A 272 -1.98 -28.21 7.46
C GLY A 272 -0.89 -27.23 7.91
N ASP A 273 0.30 -27.78 8.09
CA ASP A 273 1.43 -27.10 8.75
C ASP A 273 2.55 -26.75 7.76
N VAL A 274 2.33 -26.88 6.46
CA VAL A 274 3.36 -26.57 5.43
C VAL A 274 3.87 -25.14 5.58
N TRP A 275 3.00 -24.19 5.90
CA TRP A 275 3.39 -22.79 6.00
C TRP A 275 3.80 -22.37 7.42
N LEU A 276 3.50 -23.17 8.45
CA LEU A 276 3.76 -22.84 9.85
C LEU A 276 4.76 -23.83 10.45
N SER A 277 5.88 -23.32 10.97
CA SER A 277 6.82 -24.15 11.71
C SER A 277 6.31 -24.45 13.13
N ASP A 278 6.12 -25.73 13.42
CA ASP A 278 5.65 -26.23 14.72
C ASP A 278 6.64 -26.09 15.87
N LYS A 279 7.93 -25.81 15.58
CA LYS A 279 8.99 -25.92 16.59
C LYS A 279 8.87 -24.89 17.73
N ASN A 280 8.31 -23.70 17.45
CA ASN A 280 8.28 -22.60 18.40
C ASN A 280 6.97 -21.79 18.42
N GLY A 281 5.97 -22.11 17.58
CA GLY A 281 4.71 -21.36 17.49
C GLY A 281 4.83 -19.92 16.96
N ARG A 282 6.05 -19.40 16.74
CA ARG A 282 6.33 -18.03 16.28
C ARG A 282 5.60 -17.66 15.00
N ASP A 283 5.54 -18.56 14.02
CA ASP A 283 4.83 -18.29 12.75
C ASP A 283 3.34 -18.10 12.98
N ARG A 284 2.74 -18.86 13.91
CA ARG A 284 1.32 -18.76 14.23
C ARG A 284 1.02 -17.44 14.94
N GLU A 285 1.86 -17.05 15.89
CA GLU A 285 1.74 -15.75 16.58
C GLU A 285 1.92 -14.59 15.60
N ARG A 286 2.93 -14.65 14.74
CA ARG A 286 3.19 -13.66 13.68
C ARG A 286 2.02 -13.55 12.71
N MET A 287 1.45 -14.69 12.28
CA MET A 287 0.29 -14.70 11.40
C MET A 287 -0.96 -14.10 12.07
N VAL A 288 -1.22 -14.42 13.34
CA VAL A 288 -2.33 -13.83 14.10
C VAL A 288 -2.13 -12.33 14.29
N SER A 289 -0.89 -11.89 14.58
CA SER A 289 -0.53 -10.47 14.68
C SER A 289 -0.80 -9.74 13.37
N LEU A 290 -0.24 -10.21 12.24
CA LEU A 290 -0.44 -9.60 10.92
C LEU A 290 -1.92 -9.57 10.50
N LEU A 291 -2.69 -10.59 10.84
CA LEU A 291 -4.13 -10.61 10.59
C LEU A 291 -4.87 -9.56 11.43
N SER A 292 -4.52 -9.43 12.70
CA SER A 292 -5.09 -8.44 13.62
C SER A 292 -4.78 -7.01 13.17
N VAL A 293 -3.54 -6.76 12.70
CA VAL A 293 -3.15 -5.46 12.15
C VAL A 293 -3.94 -5.15 10.88
N ALA A 294 -4.10 -6.10 9.96
CA ALA A 294 -4.91 -5.92 8.75
C ALA A 294 -6.38 -5.59 9.06
N ASP A 295 -7.00 -6.34 9.98
CA ASP A 295 -8.38 -6.11 10.42
C ASP A 295 -8.55 -4.73 11.08
N SER A 296 -7.64 -4.39 11.99
CA SER A 296 -7.64 -3.11 12.69
C SER A 296 -7.46 -1.92 11.73
N TRP A 297 -6.56 -2.06 10.74
CA TRP A 297 -6.34 -1.06 9.71
C TRP A 297 -7.61 -0.78 8.89
N LEU A 298 -8.27 -1.84 8.40
CA LEU A 298 -9.51 -1.72 7.64
C LEU A 298 -10.64 -1.09 8.47
N LYS A 299 -10.77 -1.47 9.74
CA LYS A 299 -11.76 -0.90 10.67
C LYS A 299 -11.48 0.58 10.96
N GLN A 300 -10.23 0.96 11.18
CA GLN A 300 -9.83 2.34 11.44
C GLN A 300 -10.15 3.25 10.24
N LEU A 301 -9.93 2.76 9.02
CA LEU A 301 -10.27 3.48 7.79
C LEU A 301 -11.75 3.33 7.39
N ARG A 302 -12.54 2.53 8.13
CA ARG A 302 -13.94 2.22 7.85
C ARG A 302 -14.15 1.67 6.43
N VAL A 303 -13.23 0.83 5.96
CA VAL A 303 -13.21 0.27 4.61
C VAL A 303 -13.80 -1.14 4.61
N GLN A 304 -14.68 -1.41 3.65
CA GLN A 304 -15.10 -2.77 3.33
C GLN A 304 -14.24 -3.34 2.22
N HIS A 305 -13.39 -4.32 2.56
CA HIS A 305 -12.53 -4.99 1.60
C HIS A 305 -13.09 -6.38 1.25
N HIS A 306 -13.49 -6.56 -0.01
CA HIS A 306 -14.18 -7.78 -0.46
C HIS A 306 -13.33 -9.04 -0.28
N ASP A 307 -12.07 -9.03 -0.70
CA ASP A 307 -11.18 -10.19 -0.59
C ASP A 307 -10.86 -10.54 0.86
N PHE A 308 -10.69 -9.55 1.73
CA PHE A 308 -10.52 -9.79 3.16
C PHE A 308 -11.73 -10.50 3.75
N ASN A 309 -12.93 -10.01 3.45
CA ASN A 309 -14.17 -10.61 3.90
C ASN A 309 -14.34 -12.04 3.35
N TYR A 310 -13.95 -12.27 2.09
CA TYR A 310 -13.95 -13.60 1.49
C TYR A 310 -12.97 -14.56 2.18
N PHE A 311 -11.74 -14.11 2.48
CA PHE A 311 -10.71 -14.89 3.15
C PHE A 311 -11.14 -15.25 4.59
N MET A 312 -11.82 -14.32 5.28
CA MET A 312 -12.29 -14.52 6.65
C MET A 312 -13.61 -15.28 6.76
N GLY A 313 -14.52 -15.11 5.80
CA GLY A 313 -15.88 -15.67 5.85
C GLY A 313 -15.94 -17.20 5.84
N MET A 314 -14.92 -17.87 5.31
CA MET A 314 -14.87 -19.34 5.27
C MET A 314 -14.24 -20.00 6.50
N ARG A 315 -13.78 -19.23 7.50
CA ARG A 315 -13.24 -19.80 8.76
C ARG A 315 -14.32 -20.34 9.72
N HIS A 316 -15.60 -20.14 9.40
CA HIS A 316 -16.76 -20.57 10.20
C HIS A 316 -17.63 -21.63 9.50
N GLY A 317 -17.12 -22.29 8.46
CA GLY A 317 -17.81 -23.36 7.73
C GLY A 317 -17.27 -24.74 8.08
#